data_AF-A0A2Z6RX49-F1
#
_entry.id   AF-A0A2Z6RX49-F1
#
_cell.length_a   1.000
_cell.length_b   1.000
_cell.length_c   1.000
_cell.angle_alpha   90.00
_cell.angle_beta   90.00
_cell.angle_gamma   90.00
#
_symmetry.space_group_name_H-M   'P 1'
#
loop_
_entity.id
_entity.type
_entity.pdbx_description
1 polymer ?
#
loop_
_entity_poly.entity_id
_entity_poly.type
_entity_poly.pdbx_seq_one_letter_code
_entity_poly.pdbx_strand_id
1 'polypeptide(L)'
;MMTRRKTPEGGLLDGWFFKILGWVNFQLFGRDNLVKLNERPKWKRALEAFKRASAIYKAKYNKTPVIVYNNINKLANINSKALDTLQDDAKMYTDYQEYIAVFITSEGSVLRKMRSRSVWSRAERPIEISDLSKEKSIKYLTEKHMINETKAEKLYDLVGVTL
;
A
#
# COMPACT_ATOMS: atom_id res chain seq x y z
N MET A 1 -4.63 -6.05 53.27
CA MET A 1 -6.00 -6.45 52.86
C MET A 1 -6.71 -5.17 52.41
N MET A 2 -7.08 -4.90 51.16
CA MET A 2 -7.04 -5.65 49.90
C MET A 2 -6.85 -4.59 48.79
N THR A 3 -5.99 -4.91 47.84
CA THR A 3 -5.38 -4.04 46.83
C THR A 3 -6.34 -3.68 45.69
N ARG A 4 -6.35 -2.40 45.26
CA ARG A 4 -6.90 -1.99 43.96
C ARG A 4 -6.10 -2.69 42.85
N ARG A 5 -6.72 -3.65 42.16
CA ARG A 5 -6.20 -4.17 40.90
C ARG A 5 -6.43 -3.12 39.81
N LYS A 6 -5.36 -2.60 39.24
CA LYS A 6 -5.37 -2.07 37.87
C LYS A 6 -5.65 -3.23 36.92
N THR A 7 -6.57 -3.04 35.98
CA THR A 7 -6.62 -3.81 34.73
C THR A 7 -6.25 -2.90 33.56
N PRO A 8 -5.63 -3.46 32.51
CA PRO A 8 -4.71 -2.76 31.63
C PRO A 8 -5.37 -2.24 30.36
N GLU A 9 -4.64 -1.34 29.71
CA GLU A 9 -4.85 -0.83 28.37
C GLU A 9 -5.30 -1.93 27.38
N GLY A 10 -6.37 -1.66 26.63
CA GLY A 10 -6.90 -2.59 25.64
C GLY A 10 -8.12 -2.05 24.89
N GLY A 11 -7.87 -1.32 23.79
CA GLY A 11 -8.68 -1.32 22.57
C GLY A 11 -10.11 -0.79 22.63
N LEU A 12 -10.30 0.49 22.33
CA LEU A 12 -11.57 0.99 21.78
C LEU A 12 -11.35 1.41 20.33
N LEU A 13 -11.55 0.46 19.41
CA LEU A 13 -12.05 0.79 18.08
C LEU A 13 -13.43 1.39 18.32
N ASP A 14 -13.49 2.71 18.26
CA ASP A 14 -14.68 3.50 18.48
C ASP A 14 -15.78 3.11 17.48
N GLY A 15 -17.04 3.05 17.93
CA GLY A 15 -18.19 2.69 17.08
C GLY A 15 -18.36 3.58 15.83
N TRP A 16 -17.63 4.68 15.76
CA TRP A 16 -17.47 5.52 14.57
C TRP A 16 -16.65 4.84 13.47
N PHE A 17 -15.60 4.09 13.81
CA PHE A 17 -14.78 3.34 12.87
C PHE A 17 -15.61 2.27 12.14
N PHE A 18 -16.48 1.56 12.86
CA PHE A 18 -17.43 0.62 12.27
C PHE A 18 -18.53 1.30 11.44
N LYS A 19 -18.93 2.53 11.77
CA LYS A 19 -19.83 3.34 10.91
C LYS A 19 -19.16 3.79 9.63
N ILE A 20 -17.88 4.21 9.68
CA ILE A 20 -17.11 4.58 8.49
C ILE A 20 -16.85 3.35 7.62
N LEU A 21 -16.41 2.23 8.20
CA LEU A 21 -16.26 0.96 7.47
C LEU A 21 -17.59 0.46 6.91
N GLY A 22 -18.69 0.60 7.66
CA GLY A 22 -20.04 0.29 7.18
C GLY A 22 -20.47 1.19 6.03
N TRP A 23 -20.15 2.49 6.07
CA TRP A 23 -20.46 3.44 5.01
C TRP A 23 -19.57 3.25 3.76
N VAL A 24 -18.29 2.94 3.97
CA VAL A 24 -17.33 2.60 2.91
C VAL A 24 -17.72 1.27 2.27
N ASN A 25 -18.04 0.23 3.05
CA ASN A 25 -18.58 -1.03 2.52
C ASN A 25 -19.94 -0.84 1.84
N PHE A 26 -20.80 0.06 2.34
CA PHE A 26 -22.04 0.41 1.65
C PHE A 26 -21.77 1.10 0.30
N GLN A 27 -20.76 1.97 0.20
CA GLN A 27 -20.36 2.55 -1.10
C GLN A 27 -19.64 1.54 -2.02
N LEU A 28 -18.95 0.54 -1.46
CA LEU A 28 -18.23 -0.48 -2.22
C LEU A 28 -19.11 -1.66 -2.65
N PHE A 29 -20.13 -2.02 -1.86
CA PHE A 29 -20.92 -3.25 -1.98
C PHE A 29 -22.45 -3.07 -1.84
N GLY A 30 -22.97 -1.89 -1.47
CA GLY A 30 -24.38 -1.70 -1.12
C GLY A 30 -25.22 -1.00 -2.19
N ARG A 31 -25.69 -1.75 -3.20
CA ARG A 31 -27.06 -1.74 -3.76
C ARG A 31 -27.13 -2.66 -4.98
N ASP A 32 -27.59 -3.88 -4.76
CA ASP A 32 -28.00 -4.83 -5.80
C ASP A 32 -29.30 -4.41 -6.53
N ASN A 33 -29.71 -3.14 -6.50
CA ASN A 33 -30.96 -2.67 -7.11
C ASN A 33 -30.93 -1.23 -7.64
N LEU A 34 -29.80 -0.78 -8.19
CA LEU A 34 -29.74 0.38 -9.10
C LEU A 34 -28.77 0.08 -10.24
N VAL A 35 -29.21 -0.79 -11.16
CA VAL A 35 -28.60 -0.98 -12.46
C VAL A 35 -28.90 0.26 -13.32
N LYS A 36 -28.24 1.37 -13.00
CA LYS A 36 -27.61 2.15 -14.05
C LYS A 36 -26.17 1.68 -14.01
N LEU A 37 -25.75 0.94 -15.04
CA LEU A 37 -24.37 0.51 -15.22
C LEU A 37 -23.49 1.74 -14.95
N ASN A 38 -22.85 1.80 -13.79
CA ASN A 38 -21.99 2.91 -13.49
C ASN A 38 -20.72 2.60 -14.30
N GLU A 39 -20.71 3.04 -15.56
CA GLU A 39 -19.68 2.78 -16.59
C GLU A 39 -18.27 3.20 -16.14
N ARG A 40 -18.18 3.94 -15.03
CA ARG A 40 -16.92 4.35 -14.43
C ARG A 40 -16.12 3.14 -13.95
N PRO A 41 -14.85 3.00 -14.39
CA PRO A 41 -13.95 1.96 -13.91
C PRO A 41 -13.86 1.91 -12.38
N LYS A 42 -13.88 0.70 -11.82
CA LYS A 42 -13.85 0.47 -10.35
C LYS A 42 -12.73 1.24 -9.65
N TRP A 43 -11.53 1.30 -10.25
CA TRP A 43 -10.38 1.99 -9.68
C TRP A 43 -10.58 3.51 -9.56
N LYS A 44 -11.32 4.15 -10.48
CA LYS A 44 -11.63 5.59 -10.39
C LYS A 44 -12.52 5.87 -9.18
N ARG A 45 -13.53 5.02 -8.96
CA ARG A 45 -14.43 5.12 -7.80
C ARG A 45 -13.67 4.91 -6.49
N ALA A 46 -12.77 3.94 -6.44
CA ALA A 46 -11.91 3.69 -5.29
C ALA A 46 -11.01 4.89 -4.98
N LEU A 47 -10.40 5.50 -6.01
CA LEU A 47 -9.57 6.68 -5.89
C LEU A 47 -10.37 7.91 -5.39
N GLU A 48 -11.55 8.16 -5.95
CA GLU A 48 -12.44 9.24 -5.48
C GLU A 48 -12.89 9.05 -4.03
N ALA A 49 -13.17 7.80 -3.62
CA ALA A 49 -13.52 7.48 -2.24
C ALA A 49 -12.32 7.70 -1.31
N PHE A 50 -11.13 7.26 -1.71
CA PHE A 50 -9.89 7.49 -0.97
C PHE A 50 -9.64 8.98 -0.77
N LYS A 51 -9.71 9.81 -1.82
CA LYS A 51 -9.51 11.27 -1.71
C LYS A 51 -10.45 11.93 -0.69
N ARG A 52 -11.72 11.55 -0.70
CA ARG A 52 -12.71 12.05 0.27
C ARG A 52 -12.34 11.64 1.70
N ALA A 53 -11.99 10.38 1.92
CA ALA A 53 -11.54 9.90 3.21
C ALA A 53 -10.24 10.58 3.67
N SER A 54 -9.32 10.81 2.73
CA SER A 54 -8.03 11.47 2.95
C SER A 54 -8.18 12.91 3.42
N ALA A 55 -9.07 13.68 2.81
CA ALA A 55 -9.36 15.05 3.24
C ALA A 55 -9.89 15.09 4.69
N ILE A 56 -10.83 14.19 5.03
CA ILE A 56 -11.39 14.07 6.38
C ILE A 56 -10.31 13.65 7.38
N TYR A 57 -9.49 12.65 7.03
CA TYR A 57 -8.41 12.15 7.88
C TYR A 57 -7.36 13.22 8.15
N LYS A 58 -6.92 13.94 7.11
CA LYS A 58 -5.97 15.04 7.24
C LYS A 58 -6.53 16.16 8.11
N ALA A 59 -7.79 16.56 7.92
CA ALA A 59 -8.43 17.57 8.76
C ALA A 59 -8.53 17.16 10.24
N LYS A 60 -8.81 15.88 10.52
CA LYS A 60 -8.97 15.38 11.89
C LYS A 60 -7.65 15.15 12.62
N TYR A 61 -6.65 14.64 11.92
CA TYR A 61 -5.41 14.15 12.55
C TYR A 61 -4.16 14.95 12.17
N ASN A 62 -4.29 15.94 11.27
CA ASN A 62 -3.17 16.68 10.68
C ASN A 62 -2.04 15.77 10.15
N LYS A 63 -2.44 14.65 9.55
CA LYS A 63 -1.53 13.64 8.99
C LYS A 63 -1.84 13.41 7.52
N THR A 64 -0.78 13.36 6.71
CA THR A 64 -0.90 13.08 5.27
C THR A 64 -1.19 11.59 5.06
N PRO A 65 -2.33 11.22 4.47
CA PRO A 65 -2.68 9.83 4.18
C PRO A 65 -1.83 9.28 3.02
N VAL A 66 -1.74 7.95 2.95
CA VAL A 66 -0.94 7.24 1.95
C VAL A 66 -1.82 6.27 1.16
N ILE A 67 -1.70 6.29 -0.17
CA ILE A 67 -2.27 5.27 -1.06
C ILE A 67 -1.15 4.42 -1.65
N VAL A 68 -1.33 3.10 -1.62
CA VAL A 68 -0.36 2.13 -2.14
C VAL A 68 -0.96 1.41 -3.34
N TYR A 69 -0.30 1.55 -4.48
CA TYR A 69 -0.61 0.81 -5.70
C TYR A 69 0.34 -0.38 -5.80
N ASN A 70 -0.16 -1.56 -5.40
CA ASN A 70 0.63 -2.79 -5.48
C ASN A 70 0.52 -3.46 -6.85
N ASN A 71 1.59 -4.11 -7.28
CA ASN A 71 1.68 -4.87 -8.53
C ASN A 71 1.19 -4.08 -9.76
N ILE A 72 1.75 -2.89 -9.95
CA ILE A 72 1.35 -2.00 -11.05
C ILE A 72 1.72 -2.56 -12.43
N ASN A 73 2.52 -3.62 -12.48
CA ASN A 73 2.85 -4.35 -13.70
C ASN A 73 1.62 -4.84 -14.44
N LYS A 74 0.72 -5.47 -13.69
CA LYS A 74 -0.53 -5.96 -14.26
C LYS A 74 -1.38 -4.83 -14.83
N LEU A 75 -1.39 -3.67 -14.15
CA LEU A 75 -2.12 -2.50 -14.61
C LEU A 75 -1.48 -1.89 -15.86
N ALA A 76 -0.15 -1.75 -15.90
CA ALA A 76 0.59 -1.19 -17.01
C ALA A 76 0.39 -1.98 -18.31
N ASN A 77 0.30 -3.31 -18.19
CA ASN A 77 0.14 -4.24 -19.31
C ASN A 77 -1.31 -4.29 -19.83
N ILE A 78 -2.31 -4.24 -18.95
CA ILE A 78 -3.73 -4.30 -19.35
C ILE A 78 -4.27 -2.92 -19.77
N ASN A 79 -3.88 -1.87 -19.04
CA ASN A 79 -4.40 -0.52 -19.25
C ASN A 79 -3.36 0.53 -18.86
N SER A 80 -2.44 0.77 -19.78
CA SER A 80 -1.40 1.80 -19.67
C SER A 80 -1.95 3.20 -19.33
N LYS A 81 -3.09 3.56 -19.90
CA LYS A 81 -3.73 4.87 -19.68
C LYS A 81 -4.22 5.04 -18.25
N ALA A 82 -4.63 3.96 -17.59
CA ALA A 82 -4.97 3.99 -16.17
C ALA A 82 -3.73 4.29 -15.31
N LEU A 83 -2.58 3.67 -15.60
CA LEU A 83 -1.32 3.99 -14.92
C LEU A 83 -0.91 5.45 -15.13
N ASP A 84 -1.04 5.96 -16.35
CA ASP A 84 -0.76 7.38 -16.64
C ASP A 84 -1.68 8.31 -15.83
N THR A 85 -2.97 7.99 -15.76
CA THR A 85 -3.93 8.78 -14.97
C THR A 85 -3.58 8.76 -13.49
N LEU A 86 -3.19 7.60 -12.94
CA LEU A 86 -2.78 7.49 -11.54
C LEU A 86 -1.51 8.30 -11.24
N GLN A 87 -0.56 8.36 -12.18
CA GLN A 87 0.64 9.18 -12.05
C GLN A 87 0.29 10.67 -12.09
N ASP A 88 -0.50 11.11 -13.06
CA ASP A 88 -0.93 12.52 -13.17
C ASP A 88 -1.68 12.96 -11.91
N ASP A 89 -2.52 12.08 -11.36
CA ASP A 89 -3.22 12.33 -10.12
C ASP A 89 -2.26 12.43 -8.92
N ALA A 90 -1.34 11.48 -8.78
CA ALA A 90 -0.31 11.52 -7.73
C ALA A 90 0.51 12.82 -7.77
N LYS A 91 0.87 13.31 -8.96
CA LYS A 91 1.56 14.60 -9.13
C LYS A 91 0.76 15.75 -8.53
N MET A 92 -0.48 15.91 -8.97
CA MET A 92 -1.35 17.02 -8.56
C MET A 92 -1.50 17.07 -7.03
N TYR A 93 -1.74 15.92 -6.41
CA TYR A 93 -1.99 15.85 -4.97
C TYR A 93 -0.72 15.88 -4.12
N THR A 94 0.45 15.58 -4.71
CA THR A 94 1.75 15.83 -4.06
C THR A 94 2.03 17.33 -3.97
N ASP A 95 1.75 18.09 -5.05
CA ASP A 95 1.94 19.54 -5.08
C ASP A 95 1.07 20.25 -4.00
N TYR A 96 -0.14 19.72 -3.72
CA TYR A 96 -1.03 20.19 -2.64
C TYR A 96 -0.82 19.48 -1.28
N GLN A 97 0.15 18.57 -1.18
CA GLN A 97 0.44 17.73 -0.01
C GLN A 97 -0.78 16.99 0.55
N GLU A 98 -1.74 16.62 -0.29
CA GLU A 98 -3.02 16.06 0.13
C GLU A 98 -2.95 14.57 0.45
N TYR A 99 -2.11 13.81 -0.25
CA TYR A 99 -1.75 12.44 0.08
C TYR A 99 -0.40 12.05 -0.57
N ILE A 100 0.20 10.97 -0.07
CA ILE A 100 1.39 10.35 -0.67
C ILE A 100 0.96 9.12 -1.48
N ALA A 101 1.47 8.99 -2.72
CA ALA A 101 1.27 7.80 -3.54
C ALA A 101 2.53 6.93 -3.56
N VAL A 102 2.39 5.64 -3.28
CA VAL A 102 3.47 4.66 -3.38
C VAL A 102 3.13 3.66 -4.48
N PHE A 103 4.02 3.53 -5.46
CA PHE A 103 3.87 2.59 -6.57
C PHE A 103 4.85 1.44 -6.40
N ILE A 104 4.35 0.20 -6.35
CA ILE A 104 5.15 -1.00 -6.18
C ILE A 104 5.15 -1.79 -7.49
N THR A 105 6.35 -1.92 -8.06
CA THR A 105 6.62 -2.69 -9.28
C THR A 105 7.69 -3.73 -9.01
N SER A 106 7.53 -4.92 -9.59
CA SER A 106 8.58 -5.95 -9.68
C SER A 106 9.24 -6.01 -11.06
N GLU A 107 8.82 -5.17 -12.02
CA GLU A 107 9.36 -5.16 -13.39
C GLU A 107 10.02 -3.82 -13.72
N GLY A 108 11.25 -3.87 -14.22
CA GLY A 108 12.00 -2.67 -14.64
C GLY A 108 11.39 -1.94 -15.84
N SER A 109 10.65 -2.65 -16.70
CA SER A 109 9.98 -2.10 -17.88
C SER A 109 8.94 -1.02 -17.51
N VAL A 110 8.17 -1.26 -16.46
CA VAL A 110 7.14 -0.36 -15.95
C VAL A 110 7.77 0.86 -15.30
N LEU A 111 8.84 0.65 -14.53
CA LEU A 111 9.62 1.75 -13.97
C LEU A 111 10.17 2.67 -15.07
N ARG A 112 10.71 2.10 -16.16
CA ARG A 112 11.20 2.87 -17.31
C ARG A 112 10.10 3.71 -17.96
N LYS A 113 8.88 3.17 -18.05
CA LYS A 113 7.72 3.90 -18.58
C LYS A 113 7.25 5.02 -17.65
N MET A 114 7.28 4.81 -16.34
CA MET A 114 6.98 5.87 -15.38
C MET A 114 8.00 7.00 -15.48
N ARG A 115 9.30 6.66 -15.63
CA ARG A 115 10.39 7.62 -15.81
C ARG A 115 10.29 8.48 -17.05
N SER A 116 9.66 8.01 -18.13
CA SER A 116 9.51 8.81 -19.35
C SER A 116 8.43 9.88 -19.27
N ARG A 117 7.64 9.93 -18.18
CA ARG A 117 6.60 10.93 -17.97
C ARG A 117 7.16 12.16 -17.27
N SER A 118 6.66 13.35 -17.61
CA SER A 118 7.02 14.60 -16.92
C SER A 118 6.70 14.59 -15.42
N VAL A 119 5.70 13.77 -15.02
CA VAL A 119 5.34 13.50 -13.61
C VAL A 119 6.53 13.00 -12.79
N TRP A 120 7.45 12.25 -13.41
CA TRP A 120 8.59 11.64 -12.72
C TRP A 120 9.46 12.65 -11.98
N SER A 121 9.49 13.90 -12.44
CA SER A 121 10.21 14.98 -11.76
C SER A 121 9.73 15.29 -10.34
N ARG A 122 8.53 14.82 -9.95
CA ARG A 122 7.97 14.95 -8.58
C ARG A 122 8.11 13.65 -7.79
N ALA A 123 8.57 12.57 -8.42
CA ALA A 123 8.77 11.30 -7.76
C ALA A 123 10.11 11.30 -7.01
N GLU A 124 10.11 10.71 -5.83
CA GLU A 124 11.34 10.38 -5.12
C GLU A 124 12.13 9.29 -5.86
N ARG A 125 13.43 9.20 -5.52
CA ARG A 125 14.26 8.11 -6.05
C ARG A 125 13.64 6.76 -5.69
N PRO A 126 13.47 5.84 -6.66
CA PRO A 126 12.93 4.53 -6.38
C PRO A 126 13.79 3.81 -5.35
N ILE A 127 13.12 3.22 -4.35
CA ILE A 127 13.76 2.30 -3.42
C ILE A 127 13.73 0.94 -4.07
N GLU A 128 14.91 0.39 -4.35
CA GLU A 128 15.06 -0.98 -4.84
C GLU A 128 15.10 -1.91 -3.64
N ILE A 129 14.19 -2.89 -3.64
CA ILE A 129 14.20 -4.00 -2.70
C ILE A 129 14.75 -5.19 -3.48
N SER A 130 16.04 -5.44 -3.30
CA SER A 130 16.71 -6.61 -3.85
C SER A 130 16.55 -7.81 -2.93
N ASP A 131 16.95 -8.96 -3.44
CA ASP A 131 17.13 -10.16 -2.65
C ASP A 131 18.13 -9.93 -1.49
N LEU A 132 18.01 -10.73 -0.43
CA LEU A 132 18.92 -10.69 0.71
C LEU A 132 20.29 -11.24 0.31
N SER A 133 21.37 -10.63 0.81
CA SER A 133 22.70 -11.22 0.71
C SER A 133 22.76 -12.49 1.56
N LYS A 134 23.63 -13.45 1.20
CA LYS A 134 23.86 -14.68 2.00
C LYS A 134 23.99 -14.37 3.49
N GLU A 135 24.83 -13.42 3.85
CA GLU A 135 25.02 -13.00 5.26
C GLU A 135 23.72 -12.55 5.93
N LYS A 136 22.91 -11.73 5.25
CA LYS A 136 21.62 -11.27 5.78
C LYS A 136 20.61 -12.40 5.86
N SER A 137 20.59 -13.31 4.89
CA SER A 137 19.73 -14.49 4.89
C SER A 137 20.09 -15.44 6.03
N ILE A 138 21.37 -15.78 6.20
CA ILE A 138 21.83 -16.63 7.31
C ILE A 138 21.51 -15.97 8.65
N LYS A 139 21.83 -14.68 8.82
CA LYS A 139 21.50 -13.92 10.02
C LYS A 139 20.00 -13.92 10.32
N TYR A 140 19.17 -13.72 9.31
CA TYR A 140 17.72 -13.78 9.45
C TYR A 140 17.26 -15.18 9.91
N LEU A 141 17.78 -16.25 9.31
CA LEU A 141 17.41 -17.62 9.67
C LEU A 141 17.89 -18.01 11.08
N THR A 142 19.10 -17.61 11.47
CA THR A 142 19.69 -17.98 12.76
C THR A 142 19.13 -17.13 13.90
N GLU A 143 18.98 -15.81 13.72
CA GLU A 143 18.50 -14.92 14.79
C GLU A 143 16.98 -14.89 14.90
N LYS A 144 16.26 -14.82 13.76
CA LYS A 144 14.79 -14.69 13.79
C LYS A 144 14.10 -16.03 14.00
N HIS A 145 14.64 -17.09 13.40
CA HIS A 145 14.02 -18.41 13.36
C HIS A 145 14.80 -19.47 14.15
N MET A 146 15.91 -19.10 14.80
CA MET A 146 16.71 -19.98 15.66
C MET A 146 17.17 -21.26 14.94
N ILE A 147 17.34 -21.20 13.62
CA ILE A 147 17.84 -22.30 12.83
C ILE A 147 19.35 -22.39 13.08
N ASN A 148 19.88 -23.60 13.23
CA ASN A 148 21.32 -23.75 13.36
C ASN A 148 22.02 -23.27 12.07
N GLU A 149 23.22 -22.73 12.20
CA GLU A 149 23.96 -22.11 11.09
C GLU A 149 24.18 -23.08 9.92
N THR A 150 24.60 -24.32 10.19
CA THR A 150 24.83 -25.34 9.15
C THR A 150 23.55 -25.74 8.39
N LYS A 151 22.38 -25.68 9.03
CA LYS A 151 21.08 -25.90 8.38
C LYS A 151 20.65 -24.66 7.62
N ALA A 152 20.90 -23.46 8.13
CA ALA A 152 20.62 -22.20 7.46
C ALA A 152 21.43 -22.08 6.15
N GLU A 153 22.69 -22.49 6.16
CA GLU A 153 23.54 -22.55 4.96
C GLU A 153 22.98 -23.51 3.92
N LYS A 154 22.62 -24.74 4.33
CA LYS A 154 21.98 -25.71 3.43
C LYS A 154 20.66 -25.21 2.85
N LEU A 155 19.87 -24.50 3.66
CA LEU A 155 18.64 -23.85 3.20
C LEU A 155 18.96 -22.80 2.15
N TYR A 156 19.90 -21.88 2.42
CA TYR A 156 20.32 -20.87 1.46
C TYR A 156 20.84 -21.50 0.16
N ASP A 157 21.66 -22.54 0.21
CA ASP A 157 22.17 -23.19 -0.98
C ASP A 157 21.06 -23.94 -1.76
N LEU A 158 19.97 -24.37 -1.09
CA LEU A 158 18.82 -25.03 -1.71
C LEU A 158 17.86 -24.04 -2.39
N VAL A 159 17.48 -22.94 -1.72
CA VAL A 159 16.55 -21.94 -2.26
C VAL A 159 17.23 -20.82 -3.05
N GLY A 160 18.54 -20.67 -2.91
CA GLY A 160 19.30 -19.58 -3.49
C GLY A 160 19.07 -18.25 -2.77
N VAL A 161 19.26 -17.15 -3.51
CA VAL A 161 19.18 -15.77 -3.01
C VAL A 161 17.73 -15.36 -2.62
N THR A 162 16.72 -16.15 -2.98
CA THR A 162 15.31 -15.84 -2.73
C THR A 162 14.86 -16.24 -1.31
N LEU A 163 15.50 -15.68 -0.30
CA LEU A 163 15.14 -15.78 1.13
C LEU A 163 14.85 -14.41 1.73
#